data_AF-A0A1F3VR13-F1
#
_entry.id   AF-A0A1F3VR13-F1
#
_cell.length_a   1.000
_cell.length_b   1.000
_cell.length_c   1.000
_cell.angle_alpha   90.00
_cell.angle_beta   90.00
_cell.angle_gamma   90.00
#
_symmetry.space_group_name_H-M   'P 1'
#
loop_
_entity.id
_entity.type
_entity.pdbx_description
1 polymer ?
#
loop_
_entity_poly.entity_id
_entity_poly.type
_entity_poly.pdbx_seq_one_letter_code
_entity_poly.pdbx_strand_id
1 'polypeptide(L)'
;MNYKIEEKLLGMELISGVLRVRVQSGGCTKKEHFRIETFEAGIHAGPPYRVVIYRMEPDNCDAYVPEGLVVEFQYKDMVTEEGSYPKPGDGIIVENIFMVGH
;
A
#
# COMPACT_ATOMS: atom_id res chain seq x y z
N MET A 1 -7.29 -6.19 21.23
CA MET A 1 -7.41 -7.20 20.16
C MET A 1 -7.48 -6.38 18.88
N ASN A 2 -6.38 -6.27 18.11
CA ASN A 2 -6.33 -5.38 16.95
C ASN A 2 -7.06 -6.07 15.80
N TYR A 3 -8.24 -5.57 15.43
CA TYR A 3 -8.97 -6.08 14.27
C TYR A 3 -8.43 -5.40 13.00
N LYS A 4 -8.05 -6.20 12.01
CA LYS A 4 -7.77 -5.70 10.66
C LYS A 4 -9.08 -5.66 9.89
N ILE A 5 -9.51 -4.47 9.49
CA ILE A 5 -10.68 -4.30 8.63
C ILE A 5 -10.15 -4.16 7.20
N GLU A 6 -10.65 -4.96 6.25
CA GLU A 6 -10.27 -4.79 4.85
C GLU A 6 -10.68 -3.40 4.37
N GLU A 7 -9.69 -2.66 3.88
CA GLU A 7 -9.93 -1.37 3.26
C GLU A 7 -10.23 -1.58 1.77
N LYS A 8 -11.24 -0.88 1.27
CA LYS A 8 -11.63 -1.00 -0.12
C LYS A 8 -10.58 -0.35 -1.03
N LEU A 9 -9.85 -1.18 -1.76
CA LEU A 9 -9.03 -0.75 -2.89
C LEU A 9 -9.95 -0.33 -4.05
N LEU A 10 -9.80 0.91 -4.52
CA LEU A 10 -10.58 1.44 -5.65
C LEU A 10 -9.84 1.28 -6.98
N GLY A 11 -8.52 1.07 -6.94
CA GLY A 11 -7.69 0.85 -8.12
C GLY A 11 -6.21 0.80 -7.76
N MET A 12 -5.42 0.18 -8.64
CA MET A 12 -3.98 0.08 -8.48
C MET A 12 -3.28 0.10 -9.84
N GLU A 13 -2.16 0.80 -9.91
CA GLU A 13 -1.31 0.86 -11.09
C GLU A 13 0.17 0.86 -10.67
N LEU A 14 1.02 0.22 -11.47
CA LEU A 14 2.48 0.31 -11.30
C LEU A 14 3.05 0.99 -12.55
N ILE A 15 3.48 2.25 -12.42
CA ILE A 15 3.97 3.06 -13.54
C ILE A 15 5.32 3.65 -13.17
N SER A 16 6.34 3.42 -14.00
CA SER A 16 7.67 4.02 -13.85
C SER A 16 8.29 3.85 -12.45
N GLY A 17 8.06 2.71 -11.80
CA GLY A 17 8.57 2.40 -10.47
C GLY A 17 7.82 3.05 -9.31
N VAL A 18 6.61 3.53 -9.58
CA VAL A 18 5.69 4.07 -8.58
C VAL A 18 4.44 3.20 -8.52
N LEU A 19 4.20 2.58 -7.37
CA LEU A 19 2.96 1.92 -7.03
C LEU A 19 1.93 3.00 -6.66
N ARG A 20 0.92 3.16 -7.51
CA ARG A 20 -0.20 4.06 -7.30
C ARG A 20 -1.38 3.26 -6.80
N VAL A 21 -1.93 3.70 -5.68
CA VAL A 21 -3.01 3.03 -4.99
C VAL A 21 -4.14 4.02 -4.79
N ARG A 22 -5.31 3.72 -5.34
CA ARG A 22 -6.51 4.54 -5.14
C ARG A 22 -7.31 3.97 -3.98
N VAL A 23 -7.55 4.80 -2.98
CA VAL A 23 -8.22 4.44 -1.72
C VAL A 23 -9.41 5.36 -1.47
N GLN A 24 -10.37 4.89 -0.68
CA GLN A 24 -11.44 5.74 -0.18
C GLN A 24 -10.84 6.85 0.71
N SER A 25 -11.39 8.06 0.60
CA SER A 25 -10.96 9.21 1.42
C SER A 25 -12.16 10.08 1.77
N GLY A 26 -12.16 10.60 2.99
CA GLY A 26 -13.00 11.68 3.50
C GLY A 26 -12.34 13.06 3.38
N GLY A 27 -11.24 13.19 2.64
CA GLY A 27 -10.57 14.46 2.33
C GLY A 27 -9.32 14.79 3.14
N CYS A 28 -8.95 13.99 4.15
CA CYS A 28 -7.69 14.20 4.87
C CYS A 28 -6.73 13.02 4.81
N THR A 29 -6.96 12.03 3.94
CA THR A 29 -6.00 10.96 3.66
C THR A 29 -4.65 11.54 3.21
N LYS A 30 -3.57 11.12 3.86
CA LYS A 30 -2.19 11.43 3.45
C LYS A 30 -1.37 10.15 3.35
N LYS A 31 -0.24 10.21 2.65
CA LYS A 31 0.66 9.06 2.48
C LYS A 31 1.18 8.55 3.83
N GLU A 32 1.45 9.45 4.77
CA GLU A 32 1.99 9.14 6.09
C GLU A 32 1.01 8.33 6.95
N HIS A 33 -0.27 8.31 6.59
CA HIS A 33 -1.28 7.47 7.26
C HIS A 33 -1.10 6.00 6.90
N PHE A 34 -0.21 5.65 5.97
CA PHE A 34 0.01 4.29 5.52
C PHE A 34 1.38 3.77 5.88
N ARG A 35 1.41 2.50 6.26
CA ARG A 35 2.61 1.70 6.44
C ARG A 35 2.62 0.57 5.43
N ILE A 36 3.78 0.31 4.84
CA ILE A 36 3.98 -0.79 3.92
C ILE A 36 4.79 -1.89 4.61
N GLU A 37 4.33 -3.14 4.46
CA GLU A 37 5.13 -4.34 4.72
C GLU A 37 5.43 -5.01 3.38
N THR A 38 6.70 -5.32 3.14
CA THR A 38 7.16 -5.93 1.89
C THR A 38 7.87 -7.26 2.17
N PHE A 39 7.55 -8.28 1.39
CA PHE A 39 8.10 -9.63 1.50
C PHE A 39 8.63 -10.08 0.15
N GLU A 40 9.70 -10.86 0.13
CA GLU A 40 10.12 -11.57 -1.08
C GLU A 40 9.23 -12.79 -1.28
N ALA A 41 8.60 -12.93 -2.44
CA ALA A 41 7.74 -14.07 -2.72
C ALA A 41 8.52 -15.21 -3.39
N GLY A 42 9.18 -16.05 -2.60
CA GLY A 42 9.84 -17.24 -3.13
C GLY A 42 10.74 -17.96 -2.12
N ILE A 43 10.91 -19.28 -2.31
CA ILE A 43 11.78 -20.14 -1.49
C ILE A 43 13.27 -19.98 -1.90
N HIS A 44 13.51 -19.36 -3.06
CA HIS A 44 14.83 -19.02 -3.59
C HIS A 44 14.77 -17.57 -4.11
N ALA A 45 15.24 -16.63 -3.28
CA ALA A 45 15.10 -15.18 -3.40
C ALA A 45 15.24 -14.60 -4.81
N GLY A 46 14.16 -14.00 -5.29
CA GLY A 46 14.00 -13.27 -6.53
C GLY A 46 12.54 -12.78 -6.65
N PRO A 47 12.24 -11.80 -7.51
CA PRO A 47 10.87 -11.31 -7.71
C PRO A 47 9.89 -12.47 -7.99
N PRO A 48 8.60 -12.33 -7.60
CA PRO A 48 7.94 -11.06 -7.26
C PRO A 48 8.06 -10.64 -5.78
N TYR A 49 7.89 -9.34 -5.52
CA TYR A 49 7.70 -8.81 -4.17
C TYR A 49 6.22 -8.83 -3.81
N ARG A 50 5.89 -9.25 -2.59
CA ARG A 50 4.55 -9.10 -2.01
C ARG A 50 4.52 -7.85 -1.15
N VAL A 51 3.48 -7.06 -1.32
CA VAL A 51 3.27 -5.80 -0.61
C VAL A 51 1.92 -5.84 0.09
N VAL A 52 1.94 -5.55 1.39
CA VAL A 52 0.73 -5.35 2.20
C VAL A 52 0.73 -3.91 2.68
N ILE A 53 -0.37 -3.20 2.45
CA ILE A 53 -0.51 -1.79 2.81
C ILE A 53 -1.45 -1.70 4.01
N TYR A 54 -1.04 -0.96 5.03
CA TYR A 54 -1.83 -0.74 6.22
C TYR A 54 -2.14 0.74 6.36
N ARG A 55 -3.42 1.11 6.42
CA ARG A 55 -3.81 2.42 6.92
C ARG A 55 -3.77 2.40 8.44
N MET A 56 -2.80 3.13 8.97
CA MET A 56 -2.53 3.31 10.39
C MET A 56 -3.36 4.44 10.99
N GLU A 57 -3.73 5.45 10.20
CA GLU A 57 -4.58 6.56 10.65
C GLU A 57 -5.88 6.62 9.82
N PRO A 58 -7.06 6.53 10.47
CA PRO A 58 -8.34 6.59 9.78
C PRO A 58 -8.58 7.99 9.20
N ASP A 59 -9.23 8.03 8.04
CA ASP A 59 -9.69 9.29 7.43
C ASP A 59 -11.11 9.60 7.94
N ASN A 60 -11.19 10.38 9.02
CA ASN A 60 -12.45 10.75 9.68
C ASN A 60 -12.96 12.13 9.21
N CYS A 61 -12.52 12.61 8.06
CA CYS A 61 -12.98 13.87 7.50
C CYS A 61 -14.27 13.67 6.68
N ASP A 62 -15.07 14.73 6.54
CA ASP A 62 -16.39 14.69 5.90
C ASP A 62 -16.42 15.37 4.52
N ALA A 63 -15.32 15.31 3.78
CA ALA A 63 -15.28 15.80 2.40
C ALA A 63 -15.82 14.74 1.43
N TYR A 64 -16.58 15.19 0.44
CA TYR A 64 -17.07 14.31 -0.63
C TYR A 64 -15.97 14.09 -1.68
N VAL A 65 -15.30 12.93 -1.62
CA VAL A 65 -14.26 12.51 -2.57
C VAL A 65 -14.67 11.19 -3.27
N PRO A 66 -15.58 11.24 -4.25
CA PRO A 66 -16.20 10.04 -4.83
C PRO A 66 -15.21 9.13 -5.54
N GLU A 67 -14.18 9.70 -6.18
CA GLU A 67 -13.14 8.94 -6.87
C GLU A 67 -12.03 8.46 -5.94
N GLY A 68 -12.14 8.74 -4.64
CA GLY A 68 -11.08 8.50 -3.67
C GLY A 68 -9.82 9.34 -3.93
N LEU A 69 -8.74 8.98 -3.26
CA LEU A 69 -7.45 9.64 -3.36
C LEU A 69 -6.38 8.65 -3.82
N VAL A 70 -5.43 9.13 -4.63
CA VAL A 70 -4.29 8.33 -5.08
C VAL A 70 -3.12 8.56 -4.12
N VAL A 71 -2.63 7.47 -3.53
CA VAL A 71 -1.41 7.45 -2.72
C VAL A 71 -0.30 6.79 -3.54
N GLU A 72 0.88 7.40 -3.54
CA GLU A 72 2.01 6.97 -4.38
C GLU A 72 3.17 6.46 -3.52
N PHE A 73 3.62 5.25 -3.83
CA PHE A 73 4.77 4.61 -3.18
C PHE A 73 5.85 4.31 -4.22
N GLN A 74 7.04 4.87 -4.01
CA GLN A 74 8.21 4.54 -4.80
C GLN A 74 8.74 3.17 -4.39
N TYR A 75 9.54 2.53 -5.24
CA TYR A 75 10.21 1.29 -4.88
C TYR A 75 10.98 1.35 -3.54
N LYS A 76 11.64 2.48 -3.26
CA LYS A 76 12.34 2.71 -1.98
C LYS A 76 11.44 2.76 -0.74
N ASP A 77 10.12 2.86 -0.92
CA ASP A 77 9.14 2.81 0.17
C ASP A 77 8.72 1.34 0.45
N MET A 78 9.04 0.40 -0.45
CA MET A 78 8.70 -1.02 -0.38
C MET A 78 9.94 -1.85 -0.02
N VAL A 79 10.52 -1.54 1.14
CA VAL A 79 11.74 -2.20 1.63
C VAL A 79 11.35 -3.44 2.44
N THR A 80 12.04 -4.55 2.20
CA THR A 80 11.92 -5.78 2.98
C THR A 80 12.68 -5.66 4.31
N GLU A 81 12.47 -6.60 5.23
CA GLU A 81 13.24 -6.63 6.49
C GLU A 81 14.76 -6.77 6.25
N GLU A 82 15.16 -7.43 5.15
CA GLU A 82 16.55 -7.61 4.73
C GLU A 82 17.12 -6.38 3.98
N GLY A 83 16.34 -5.32 3.80
CA GLY A 83 16.78 -4.09 3.15
C GLY A 83 16.73 -4.11 1.61
N SER A 84 16.20 -5.18 1.01
CA SER A 84 15.96 -5.26 -0.44
C SER A 84 14.68 -4.52 -0.82
N TYR A 85 14.56 -4.09 -2.08
CA TYR A 85 13.36 -3.43 -2.59
C TYR A 85 13.21 -3.64 -4.11
N PRO A 86 12.00 -3.53 -4.68
CA PRO A 86 11.76 -3.77 -6.10
C PRO A 86 12.56 -2.85 -7.03
N LYS A 87 12.87 -3.33 -8.23
CA LYS A 87 13.55 -2.59 -9.30
C LYS A 87 12.74 -2.63 -10.59
N PRO A 88 13.05 -1.78 -11.58
CA PRO A 88 12.36 -1.84 -12.87
C PRO A 88 12.46 -3.24 -13.48
N GLY A 89 11.30 -3.86 -13.76
CA GLY A 89 11.20 -5.23 -14.28
C GLY A 89 10.79 -6.27 -13.22
N ASP A 90 10.87 -5.94 -11.93
CA ASP A 90 10.39 -6.82 -10.87
C ASP A 90 8.86 -6.85 -10.80
N GLY A 91 8.30 -8.03 -10.58
CA GLY A 91 6.88 -8.18 -10.30
C GLY A 91 6.53 -7.69 -8.89
N ILE A 92 5.40 -7.01 -8.75
CA ILE A 92 4.82 -6.62 -7.46
C ILE A 92 3.42 -7.21 -7.35
N ILE A 93 3.18 -7.91 -6.26
CA ILE A 93 1.87 -8.45 -5.89
C ILE A 93 1.39 -7.66 -4.68
N VAL A 94 0.36 -6.83 -4.86
CA VAL A 94 -0.33 -6.21 -3.73
C VAL A 94 -1.38 -7.20 -3.24
N GLU A 95 -1.19 -7.74 -2.04
CA GLU A 95 -2.09 -8.76 -1.50
C GLU A 95 -3.38 -8.12 -0.97
N ASN A 96 -3.27 -7.07 -0.15
CA ASN A 96 -4.42 -6.39 0.45
C ASN A 96 -4.06 -5.00 1.01
N ILE A 97 -5.10 -4.21 1.27
CA ILE A 97 -5.03 -3.01 2.11
C ILE A 97 -5.88 -3.22 3.36
N PHE A 98 -5.29 -3.01 4.52
CA PHE A 98 -5.99 -3.15 5.79
C PHE A 98 -6.02 -1.82 6.54
N MET A 99 -7.19 -1.45 7.05
CA MET A 99 -7.28 -0.45 8.11
C MET A 99 -7.03 -1.13 9.45
N VAL A 100 -6.11 -0.58 10.24
CA VAL A 100 -5.83 -1.07 11.59
C VAL A 100 -6.77 -0.35 12.56
N GLY A 101 -7.76 -1.07 13.09
CA GLY A 101 -8.62 -0.56 14.16
C GLY A 101 -7.92 -0.62 15.51
N HIS A 102 -7.98 0.46 16.28
CA HIS A 102 -7.67 0.47 17.71
C HIS A 102 -8.84 -0.06 18.54
#